data_AF-A0A919ATK1-F1
#
_entry.id   AF-A0A919ATK1-F1
#
_cell.length_a   1.000
_cell.length_b   1.000
_cell.length_c   1.000
_cell.angle_alpha   90.00
_cell.angle_beta   90.00
_cell.angle_gamma   90.00
#
_symmetry.space_group_name_H-M   'P 1'
#
loop_
_entity.id
_entity.type
_entity.pdbx_description
1 polymer ?
#
loop_
_entity_poly.entity_id
_entity_poly.type
_entity_poly.pdbx_seq_one_letter_code
_entity_poly.pdbx_strand_id
1 'polypeptide(L)'
;MKKTAKSRRRRRFESVHKWSATGAAVGALSISLYNFAELQRQPAVDMTLPHLIRLEKQDNEVGFYVQPTVVTRFKSESIEVIRDARLHLTPTGSLSSSDRPAFYWRETDTWAYNPTSESVDPTWSSDPAPFIVSQDKPQQPSFRFVAKDWMYQAGRYEASLELLRSAGRAPLIKKFCLIISQAAANELKNPQPPSQNVRFFRNDLPKYTSSSNYPSCYRRDTD
;
A
#
# COMPACT_ATOMS: atom_id res chain seq x y z
N MET A 1 73.23 18.48 -32.12
CA MET A 1 71.97 17.83 -32.57
C MET A 1 71.09 17.49 -31.37
N LYS A 2 69.98 18.21 -31.11
CA LYS A 2 68.91 17.83 -30.15
C LYS A 2 67.65 18.67 -30.43
N LYS A 3 66.94 18.42 -31.55
CA LYS A 3 65.70 19.16 -31.92
C LYS A 3 64.50 18.27 -32.31
N THR A 4 64.57 16.95 -32.11
CA THR A 4 63.53 16.02 -32.60
C THR A 4 62.58 15.46 -31.52
N ALA A 5 62.91 15.54 -30.23
CA ALA A 5 62.07 14.95 -29.18
C ALA A 5 60.88 15.85 -28.73
N LYS A 6 61.03 17.19 -28.76
CA LYS A 6 59.98 18.13 -28.31
C LYS A 6 58.76 18.19 -29.25
N SER A 7 58.90 17.92 -30.55
CA SER A 7 57.80 18.02 -31.52
C SER A 7 56.82 16.83 -31.45
N ARG A 8 57.32 15.62 -31.17
CA ARG A 8 56.50 14.39 -31.07
C ARG A 8 55.54 14.42 -29.87
N ARG A 9 56.00 14.93 -28.72
CA ARG A 9 55.17 15.05 -27.50
C ARG A 9 54.07 16.09 -27.67
N ARG A 10 54.37 17.22 -28.33
CA ARG A 10 53.42 18.31 -28.61
C ARG A 10 52.35 17.91 -29.63
N ARG A 11 52.72 17.20 -30.71
CA ARG A 11 51.76 16.63 -31.69
C ARG A 11 50.83 15.56 -31.09
N ARG A 12 51.34 14.70 -30.19
CA ARG A 12 50.50 13.72 -29.48
C ARG A 12 49.52 14.42 -28.54
N PHE A 13 49.95 15.46 -27.84
CA PHE A 13 49.08 16.25 -26.96
C PHE A 13 47.99 17.00 -27.75
N GLU A 14 48.33 17.62 -28.88
CA GLU A 14 47.35 18.27 -29.78
C GLU A 14 46.36 17.27 -30.38
N SER A 15 46.80 16.06 -30.70
CA SER A 15 45.91 15.02 -31.23
C SER A 15 44.96 14.50 -30.15
N VAL A 16 45.44 14.26 -28.93
CA VAL A 16 44.60 13.86 -27.79
C VAL A 16 43.60 14.97 -27.42
N HIS A 17 44.02 16.23 -27.48
CA HIS A 17 43.14 17.36 -27.18
C HIS A 17 42.03 17.56 -28.23
N LYS A 18 42.32 17.27 -29.51
CA LYS A 18 41.29 17.31 -30.57
C LYS A 18 40.19 16.28 -30.36
N TRP A 19 40.53 15.11 -29.80
CA TRP A 19 39.56 14.04 -29.57
C TRP A 19 38.92 14.07 -28.18
N SER A 20 39.44 14.87 -27.24
CA SER A 20 38.88 14.95 -25.88
C SER A 20 37.45 15.48 -25.88
N ALA A 21 37.14 16.47 -26.73
CA ALA A 21 35.78 16.98 -26.87
C ALA A 21 34.83 15.92 -27.44
N THR A 22 35.25 15.17 -28.48
CA THR A 22 34.47 14.08 -29.05
C THR A 22 34.25 12.93 -28.06
N GLY A 23 35.30 12.55 -27.32
CA GLY A 23 35.21 11.54 -26.27
C GLY A 23 34.26 11.95 -25.14
N ALA A 24 34.34 13.22 -24.69
CA ALA A 24 33.41 13.77 -23.72
C ALA A 24 31.96 13.79 -24.25
N ALA A 25 31.76 14.15 -25.52
CA ALA A 25 30.44 14.17 -26.14
C ALA A 25 29.83 12.76 -26.24
N VAL A 26 30.61 11.75 -26.65
CA VAL A 26 30.17 10.35 -26.69
C VAL A 26 29.87 9.83 -25.29
N GLY A 27 30.71 10.16 -24.30
CA GLY A 27 30.45 9.82 -22.89
C GLY A 27 29.16 10.45 -22.39
N ALA A 28 28.94 11.74 -22.61
CA ALA A 28 27.74 12.46 -22.22
C ALA A 28 26.48 11.89 -22.90
N LEU A 29 26.56 11.58 -24.20
CA LEU A 29 25.45 10.95 -24.94
C LEU A 29 25.13 9.57 -24.37
N SER A 30 26.14 8.77 -24.04
CA SER A 30 25.94 7.43 -23.48
C SER A 30 25.26 7.49 -22.11
N ILE A 31 25.68 8.42 -21.25
CA ILE A 31 25.03 8.70 -19.95
C ILE A 31 23.60 9.21 -20.17
N SER A 32 23.38 10.10 -21.14
CA SER A 32 22.05 10.62 -21.46
C SER A 32 21.10 9.54 -21.93
N LEU A 33 21.54 8.64 -22.82
CA LEU A 33 20.75 7.50 -23.29
C LEU A 33 20.44 6.52 -22.16
N TYR A 34 21.42 6.23 -21.30
CA TYR A 34 21.22 5.40 -20.12
C TYR A 34 20.18 6.01 -19.18
N ASN A 35 20.30 7.31 -18.86
CA ASN A 35 19.36 8.01 -18.00
C ASN A 35 17.96 8.05 -18.62
N PHE A 36 17.84 8.29 -19.93
CA PHE A 36 16.57 8.27 -20.63
C PHE A 36 15.90 6.90 -20.56
N ALA A 37 16.64 5.83 -20.83
CA ALA A 37 16.13 4.46 -20.72
C ALA A 37 15.73 4.10 -19.28
N GLU A 38 16.50 4.54 -18.28
CA GLU A 38 16.18 4.34 -16.86
C GLU A 38 14.89 5.07 -16.46
N LEU A 39 14.71 6.32 -16.89
CA LEU A 39 13.53 7.13 -16.58
C LEU A 39 12.24 6.63 -17.24
N GLN A 40 12.35 5.94 -18.39
CA GLN A 40 11.23 5.28 -19.05
C GLN A 40 10.82 3.95 -18.42
N ARG A 41 11.55 3.44 -17.41
CA ARG A 41 11.14 2.24 -16.70
C ARG A 41 9.79 2.46 -16.02
N GLN A 42 8.93 1.45 -16.11
CA GLN A 42 7.65 1.48 -15.42
C GLN A 42 7.88 1.56 -13.91
N PRO A 43 7.12 2.41 -13.18
CA PRO A 43 7.26 2.50 -11.75
C PRO A 43 6.90 1.15 -11.11
N ALA A 44 7.89 0.58 -10.42
CA ALA A 44 7.73 -0.64 -9.64
C ALA A 44 7.03 -0.29 -8.32
N VAL A 45 5.70 -0.22 -8.39
CA VAL A 45 4.85 0.13 -7.26
C VAL A 45 4.55 -1.12 -6.44
N ASP A 46 4.80 -1.04 -5.15
CA ASP A 46 4.50 -2.08 -4.17
C ASP A 46 3.50 -1.54 -3.15
N MET A 47 2.74 -2.46 -2.56
CA MET A 47 1.76 -2.17 -1.52
C MET A 47 2.09 -3.03 -0.31
N THR A 48 2.01 -2.50 0.90
CA THR A 48 2.07 -3.31 2.12
C THR A 48 0.84 -3.03 2.96
N LEU A 49 0.33 -4.07 3.63
CA LEU A 49 -0.79 -3.94 4.56
C LEU A 49 -0.25 -3.56 5.95
N PRO A 50 -1.00 -2.77 6.73
CA PRO A 50 -0.62 -2.45 8.10
C PRO A 50 -0.77 -3.68 8.99
N HIS A 51 -0.03 -3.78 10.09
CA HIS A 51 -0.23 -4.85 11.08
C HIS A 51 -1.53 -4.72 11.88
N LEU A 52 -2.21 -3.57 11.76
CA LEU A 52 -3.44 -3.23 12.46
C LEU A 52 -4.50 -2.81 11.43
N ILE A 53 -5.62 -3.52 11.42
CA ILE A 53 -6.85 -3.14 10.71
C ILE A 53 -7.95 -2.88 11.73
N ARG A 54 -9.00 -2.18 11.30
CA ARG A 54 -10.11 -1.86 12.19
C ARG A 54 -11.42 -2.28 11.56
N LEU A 55 -12.27 -2.90 12.35
CA LEU A 55 -13.62 -3.28 11.96
C LEU A 55 -14.60 -2.51 12.82
N GLU A 56 -15.76 -2.20 12.27
CA GLU A 56 -16.82 -1.56 13.04
C GLU A 56 -18.18 -2.05 12.58
N LYS A 57 -19.18 -1.78 13.41
CA LYS A 57 -20.58 -1.76 13.03
C LYS A 57 -21.14 -0.36 13.32
N GLN A 58 -21.79 0.22 12.33
CA GLN A 58 -22.55 1.45 12.48
C GLN A 58 -23.95 1.23 11.90
N ASP A 59 -24.98 1.32 12.75
CA ASP A 59 -26.37 1.05 12.38
C ASP A 59 -26.54 -0.32 11.71
N ASN A 60 -26.92 -0.32 10.43
CA ASN A 60 -27.14 -1.51 9.59
C ASN A 60 -26.01 -1.74 8.58
N GLU A 61 -24.86 -1.13 8.83
CA GLU A 61 -23.68 -1.19 7.98
C GLU A 61 -22.49 -1.67 8.80
N VAL A 62 -21.60 -2.42 8.17
CA VAL A 62 -20.29 -2.75 8.75
C VAL A 62 -19.19 -2.03 8.01
N GLY A 63 -18.24 -1.50 8.76
CA GLY A 63 -17.06 -0.84 8.24
C GLY A 63 -15.82 -1.73 8.34
N PHE A 64 -14.94 -1.57 7.36
CA PHE A 64 -13.61 -2.15 7.34
C PHE A 64 -12.62 -1.05 6.98
N TYR A 65 -11.72 -0.73 7.91
CA TYR A 65 -10.69 0.27 7.70
C TYR A 65 -9.33 -0.38 7.49
N VAL A 66 -8.64 0.09 6.46
CA VAL A 66 -7.27 -0.32 6.16
C VAL A 66 -6.47 0.84 5.61
N GLN A 67 -5.25 0.97 6.12
CA GLN A 67 -4.31 2.01 5.72
C GLN A 67 -3.06 1.34 5.13
N PRO A 68 -3.10 0.90 3.86
CA PRO A 68 -1.92 0.33 3.24
C PRO A 68 -0.84 1.39 3.05
N THR A 69 0.41 0.94 2.94
CA THR A 69 1.50 1.79 2.46
C THR A 69 1.76 1.47 1.00
N VAL A 70 1.70 2.49 0.14
CA VAL A 70 1.95 2.35 -1.30
C VAL A 70 3.18 3.17 -1.66
N VAL A 71 4.18 2.50 -2.24
CA VAL A 71 5.49 3.08 -2.55
C VAL A 71 5.93 2.66 -3.93
N THR A 72 6.78 3.47 -4.57
CA THR A 72 7.54 3.05 -5.75
C THR A 72 9.02 3.07 -5.42
N ARG A 73 9.73 2.02 -5.84
CA ARG A 73 11.18 1.88 -5.54
C ARG A 73 12.05 2.81 -6.38
N PHE A 74 11.64 3.10 -7.61
CA PHE A 74 12.43 3.84 -8.57
C PHE A 74 11.76 5.16 -8.96
N LYS A 75 12.59 6.17 -9.20
CA LYS A 75 12.15 7.41 -9.84
C LYS A 75 11.86 7.11 -11.32
N SER A 76 10.67 7.46 -11.76
CA SER A 76 10.23 7.35 -13.15
C SER A 76 9.58 8.67 -13.54
N GLU A 77 9.68 9.07 -14.81
CA GLU A 77 8.88 10.18 -15.36
C GLU A 77 7.41 9.77 -15.53
N SER A 78 7.12 8.47 -15.51
CA SER A 78 5.76 7.96 -15.50
C SER A 78 5.18 8.02 -14.09
N ILE A 79 4.16 8.86 -13.93
CA ILE A 79 3.40 8.98 -12.68
C ILE A 79 2.54 7.72 -12.49
N GLU A 80 2.61 7.09 -11.32
CA GLU A 80 1.63 6.07 -10.95
C GLU A 80 0.41 6.74 -10.32
N VAL A 81 -0.77 6.42 -10.85
CA VAL A 81 -2.05 6.92 -10.34
C VAL A 81 -2.92 5.72 -9.98
N ILE A 82 -3.22 5.60 -8.69
CA ILE A 82 -4.23 4.67 -8.18
C ILE A 82 -5.58 5.34 -8.31
N ARG A 83 -6.54 4.68 -8.95
CA ARG A 83 -7.86 5.25 -9.28
C ARG A 83 -8.96 4.80 -8.34
N ASP A 84 -8.86 3.58 -7.86
CA ASP A 84 -9.91 2.89 -7.14
C ASP A 84 -9.30 1.85 -6.19
N ALA A 85 -10.07 1.48 -5.18
CA ALA A 85 -9.70 0.49 -4.19
C ALA A 85 -10.89 -0.47 -3.97
N ARG A 86 -10.62 -1.76 -3.90
CA ARG A 86 -11.63 -2.79 -3.69
C ARG A 86 -11.20 -3.72 -2.57
N LEU A 87 -12.16 -4.01 -1.69
CA LEU A 87 -12.00 -5.00 -0.64
C LEU A 87 -12.86 -6.20 -0.97
N HIS A 88 -12.22 -7.36 -1.06
CA HIS A 88 -12.91 -8.62 -1.15
C HIS A 88 -12.73 -9.39 0.15
N LEU A 89 -13.82 -9.92 0.69
CA LEU A 89 -13.83 -10.74 1.88
C LEU A 89 -14.65 -12.01 1.59
N THR A 90 -14.01 -13.17 1.67
CA THR A 90 -14.65 -14.45 1.38
C THR A 90 -14.63 -15.32 2.64
N PRO A 91 -15.80 -15.69 3.19
CA PRO A 91 -15.87 -16.66 4.28
C PRO A 91 -15.28 -18.01 3.86
N THR A 92 -14.62 -18.71 4.78
CA THR A 92 -14.04 -20.04 4.54
C THR A 92 -14.39 -21.03 5.64
N GLY A 93 -14.26 -22.32 5.33
CA GLY A 93 -14.53 -23.40 6.27
C GLY A 93 -16.03 -23.64 6.43
N SER A 94 -16.51 -23.63 7.68
CA SER A 94 -17.92 -23.88 8.02
C SER A 94 -18.86 -22.71 7.71
N LEU A 95 -18.33 -21.54 7.36
CA LEU A 95 -19.12 -20.39 6.93
C LEU A 95 -19.57 -20.56 5.47
N SER A 96 -20.84 -20.30 5.18
CA SER A 96 -21.35 -20.40 3.81
C SER A 96 -20.69 -19.37 2.90
N SER A 97 -20.11 -19.83 1.80
CA SER A 97 -19.53 -18.94 0.79
C SER A 97 -20.56 -18.14 -0.02
N SER A 98 -21.87 -18.39 0.18
CA SER A 98 -22.96 -17.62 -0.42
C SER A 98 -23.21 -16.29 0.28
N ASP A 99 -22.71 -16.11 1.50
CA ASP A 99 -22.93 -14.91 2.33
C ASP A 99 -21.75 -13.93 2.24
N ARG A 100 -21.32 -13.64 0.99
CA ARG A 100 -20.18 -12.75 0.73
C ARG A 100 -20.63 -11.28 0.80
N PRO A 101 -20.01 -10.45 1.65
CA PRO A 101 -20.31 -9.03 1.67
C PRO A 101 -19.84 -8.35 0.38
N ALA A 102 -20.66 -7.43 -0.12
CA ALA A 102 -20.29 -6.50 -1.19
C ALA A 102 -19.75 -5.21 -0.57
N PHE A 103 -18.45 -5.19 -0.26
CA PHE A 103 -17.78 -3.98 0.20
C PHE A 103 -17.57 -3.00 -0.94
N TYR A 104 -17.91 -1.73 -0.71
CA TYR A 104 -17.52 -0.62 -1.59
C TYR A 104 -16.70 0.41 -0.81
N TRP A 105 -15.77 1.06 -1.49
CA TRP A 105 -14.99 2.16 -0.91
C TRP A 105 -15.94 3.34 -0.71
N ARG A 106 -16.20 3.67 0.56
CA ARG A 106 -17.13 4.74 0.92
C ARG A 106 -16.44 6.09 1.04
N GLU A 107 -15.30 6.12 1.72
CA GLU A 107 -14.59 7.36 2.05
C GLU A 107 -13.12 7.10 2.40
N THR A 108 -12.35 8.18 2.44
CA THR A 108 -11.01 8.21 3.02
C THR A 108 -11.04 9.02 4.30
N ASP A 109 -10.40 8.48 5.32
CA ASP A 109 -10.39 9.08 6.65
C ASP A 109 -9.00 9.49 7.10
N THR A 110 -8.98 10.30 8.14
CA THR A 110 -7.82 10.57 8.98
C THR A 110 -8.14 10.09 10.39
N TRP A 111 -7.13 9.72 11.16
CA TRP A 111 -7.32 9.26 12.53
C TRP A 111 -6.75 10.31 13.48
N ALA A 112 -7.60 10.82 14.36
CA ALA A 112 -7.22 11.81 15.36
C ALA A 112 -7.46 11.25 16.76
N TYR A 113 -6.51 11.49 17.66
CA TYR A 113 -6.70 11.20 19.07
C TYR A 113 -7.58 12.28 19.70
N ASN A 114 -8.67 11.86 20.33
CA ASN A 114 -9.54 12.72 21.11
C ASN A 114 -9.17 12.58 22.61
N PRO A 115 -8.58 13.62 23.22
CA PRO A 115 -8.17 13.56 24.61
C PRO A 115 -9.34 13.56 25.60
N THR A 116 -10.54 13.95 25.18
CA THR A 116 -11.72 13.98 26.06
C THR A 116 -12.36 12.61 26.22
N SER A 117 -12.44 11.85 25.13
CA SER A 117 -12.98 10.47 25.14
C SER A 117 -11.90 9.40 25.26
N GLU A 118 -10.62 9.81 25.29
CA GLU A 118 -9.45 8.93 25.25
C GLU A 118 -9.52 7.89 24.12
N SER A 119 -10.10 8.29 22.98
CA SER A 119 -10.32 7.43 21.81
C SER A 119 -9.55 7.93 20.59
N VAL A 120 -9.31 7.02 19.65
CA VAL A 120 -8.79 7.35 18.32
C VAL A 120 -9.94 7.18 17.34
N ASP A 121 -10.49 8.30 16.89
CA ASP A 121 -11.72 8.33 16.09
C ASP A 121 -11.39 8.66 14.63
N PRO A 122 -12.13 8.08 13.67
CA PRO A 122 -11.99 8.45 12.28
C PRO A 122 -12.65 9.82 12.05
N THR A 123 -11.93 10.68 11.35
CA THR A 123 -12.45 11.95 10.84
C THR A 123 -12.45 11.88 9.32
N TRP A 124 -13.63 12.10 8.73
CA TRP A 124 -13.80 12.17 7.28
C TRP A 124 -12.77 13.13 6.67
N SER A 125 -12.05 12.66 5.66
CA SER A 125 -11.05 13.44 4.93
C SER A 125 -11.56 13.78 3.54
N SER A 126 -12.04 12.77 2.80
CA SER A 126 -12.54 12.95 1.45
C SER A 126 -13.42 11.79 1.01
N ASP A 127 -14.18 12.02 -0.05
CA ASP A 127 -14.76 10.95 -0.85
C ASP A 127 -13.66 10.09 -1.51
N PRO A 128 -14.01 8.89 -2.04
CA PRO A 128 -13.11 8.05 -2.83
C PRO A 128 -12.52 8.83 -3.99
N ALA A 129 -11.20 9.03 -3.96
CA ALA A 129 -10.51 9.86 -4.93
C ALA A 129 -9.18 9.23 -5.38
N PRO A 130 -8.81 9.36 -6.66
CA PRO A 130 -7.51 8.91 -7.14
C PRO A 130 -6.36 9.62 -6.42
N PHE A 131 -5.24 8.91 -6.25
CA PHE A 131 -4.02 9.48 -5.66
C PHE A 131 -2.77 9.07 -6.44
N ILE A 132 -1.77 9.94 -6.36
CA ILE A 132 -0.49 9.79 -7.06
C ILE A 132 0.54 9.17 -6.13
N VAL A 133 1.24 8.15 -6.63
CA VAL A 133 2.38 7.53 -5.94
C VAL A 133 3.65 7.87 -6.69
N SER A 134 4.60 8.47 -5.98
CA SER A 134 5.95 8.78 -6.49
C SER A 134 7.00 8.34 -5.47
N GLN A 135 8.27 8.26 -5.89
CA GLN A 135 9.35 7.75 -5.04
C GLN A 135 9.58 8.64 -3.81
N ASP A 136 9.46 9.95 -4.01
CA ASP A 136 9.60 11.01 -3.02
C ASP A 136 8.36 11.18 -2.14
N LYS A 137 7.21 10.64 -2.56
CA LYS A 137 5.95 10.74 -1.82
C LYS A 137 5.27 9.37 -1.67
N PRO A 138 5.73 8.54 -0.71
CA PRO A 138 4.96 7.41 -0.22
C PRO A 138 3.53 7.81 0.18
N GLN A 139 2.56 6.94 -0.08
CA GLN A 139 1.15 7.20 0.22
C GLN A 139 0.64 6.22 1.26
N GLN A 140 -0.13 6.72 2.22
CA GLN A 140 -0.77 5.93 3.28
C GLN A 140 -2.25 6.34 3.46
N PRO A 141 -3.09 6.20 2.41
CA PRO A 141 -4.51 6.53 2.51
C PRO A 141 -5.21 5.58 3.48
N SER A 142 -6.08 6.09 4.36
CA SER A 142 -6.94 5.25 5.18
C SER A 142 -8.26 5.06 4.45
N PHE A 143 -8.51 3.86 3.92
CA PHE A 143 -9.74 3.53 3.23
C PHE A 143 -10.78 3.02 4.23
N ARG A 144 -12.01 3.53 4.14
CA ARG A 144 -13.20 2.93 4.77
C ARG A 144 -14.02 2.22 3.71
N PHE A 145 -14.12 0.90 3.86
CA PHE A 145 -15.01 0.07 3.07
C PHE A 145 -16.27 -0.24 3.86
N VAL A 146 -17.43 -0.20 3.20
CA VAL A 146 -18.71 -0.48 3.85
C VAL A 146 -19.47 -1.58 3.12
N ALA A 147 -20.11 -2.46 3.89
CA ALA A 147 -21.11 -3.40 3.41
C ALA A 147 -22.42 -3.19 4.18
N LYS A 148 -23.55 -3.16 3.48
CA LYS A 148 -24.89 -2.98 4.06
C LYS A 148 -25.56 -4.33 4.28
N ASP A 149 -26.46 -4.39 5.26
CA ASP A 149 -27.33 -5.56 5.51
C ASP A 149 -26.55 -6.87 5.75
N TRP A 150 -25.30 -6.75 6.21
CA TRP A 150 -24.40 -7.87 6.43
C TRP A 150 -23.67 -7.72 7.77
N MET A 151 -23.31 -8.84 8.40
CA MET A 151 -22.64 -8.85 9.69
C MET A 151 -21.51 -9.88 9.72
N TYR A 152 -20.41 -9.51 10.38
CA TYR A 152 -19.32 -10.43 10.67
C TYR A 152 -19.82 -11.61 11.52
N GLN A 153 -19.52 -12.82 11.06
CA GLN A 153 -19.72 -14.06 11.80
C GLN A 153 -18.39 -14.60 12.33
N ALA A 154 -18.45 -15.40 13.39
CA ALA A 154 -17.28 -16.07 13.91
C ALA A 154 -16.73 -17.09 12.88
N GLY A 155 -15.43 -17.04 12.61
CA GLY A 155 -14.76 -17.94 11.67
C GLY A 155 -13.61 -17.27 10.94
N ARG A 156 -13.15 -17.91 9.86
CA ARG A 156 -12.02 -17.46 9.05
C ARG A 156 -12.48 -16.91 7.71
N TYR A 157 -11.90 -15.78 7.34
CA TYR A 157 -12.10 -15.13 6.05
C TYR A 157 -10.78 -15.02 5.31
N GLU A 158 -10.83 -15.28 4.01
CA GLU A 158 -9.76 -14.92 3.07
C GLU A 158 -10.14 -13.59 2.44
N ALA A 159 -9.20 -12.65 2.48
CA ALA A 159 -9.44 -11.28 2.06
C ALA A 159 -8.40 -10.83 1.04
N SER A 160 -8.76 -9.84 0.24
CA SER A 160 -7.81 -9.14 -0.62
C SER A 160 -8.15 -7.66 -0.73
N LEU A 161 -7.12 -6.83 -0.58
CA LEU A 161 -7.16 -5.43 -0.97
C LEU A 161 -6.59 -5.31 -2.38
N GLU A 162 -7.38 -4.77 -3.29
CA GLU A 162 -7.03 -4.52 -4.68
C GLU A 162 -7.01 -3.01 -4.93
N LEU A 163 -5.89 -2.49 -5.45
CA LEU A 163 -5.78 -1.10 -5.90
C LEU A 163 -5.71 -1.06 -7.42
N LEU A 164 -6.68 -0.40 -8.06
CA LEU A 164 -6.73 -0.27 -9.51
C LEU A 164 -5.79 0.83 -9.99
N ARG A 165 -4.93 0.48 -10.93
CA ARG A 165 -3.93 1.37 -11.51
C ARG A 165 -4.43 2.00 -12.81
N SER A 166 -3.88 3.16 -13.15
CA SER A 166 -4.19 3.85 -14.39
C SER A 166 -3.60 3.15 -15.63
N ALA A 167 -4.09 3.55 -16.81
CA ALA A 167 -3.54 3.14 -18.11
C ALA A 167 -3.53 1.62 -18.37
N GLY A 168 -4.52 0.89 -17.84
CA GLY A 168 -4.65 -0.55 -18.07
C GLY A 168 -3.56 -1.40 -17.40
N ARG A 169 -2.81 -0.83 -16.46
CA ARG A 169 -1.83 -1.57 -15.67
C ARG A 169 -2.52 -2.59 -14.76
N ALA A 170 -1.86 -3.72 -14.56
CA ALA A 170 -2.36 -4.77 -13.67
C ALA A 170 -2.55 -4.21 -12.23
N PRO A 171 -3.66 -4.51 -11.57
CA PRO A 171 -3.96 -3.98 -10.23
C PRO A 171 -2.95 -4.49 -9.19
N LEU A 172 -2.77 -3.72 -8.11
CA LEU A 172 -1.98 -4.16 -6.96
C LEU A 172 -2.89 -4.97 -6.04
N ILE A 173 -2.61 -6.26 -5.88
CA ILE A 173 -3.42 -7.14 -5.04
C ILE A 173 -2.58 -7.61 -3.85
N LYS A 174 -3.04 -7.35 -2.63
CA LYS A 174 -2.54 -8.01 -1.43
C LYS A 174 -3.61 -8.85 -0.77
N LYS A 175 -3.31 -10.13 -0.66
CA LYS A 175 -4.13 -11.11 0.05
C LYS A 175 -3.75 -11.13 1.52
N PHE A 176 -4.74 -11.34 2.36
CA PHE A 176 -4.57 -11.51 3.80
C PHE A 176 -5.71 -12.35 4.35
N CYS A 177 -5.60 -12.77 5.60
CA CYS A 177 -6.64 -13.54 6.26
C CYS A 177 -7.07 -12.87 7.55
N LEU A 178 -8.35 -13.02 7.88
CA LEU A 178 -8.98 -12.49 9.08
C LEU A 178 -9.63 -13.63 9.84
N ILE A 179 -9.37 -13.72 11.13
CA ILE A 179 -10.03 -14.67 12.03
C ILE A 179 -10.83 -13.85 13.03
N ILE A 180 -12.13 -14.12 13.08
CA ILE A 180 -13.06 -13.50 14.01
C ILE A 180 -13.49 -14.57 15.02
N SER A 181 -13.14 -14.41 16.29
CA SER A 181 -13.62 -15.28 17.35
C SER A 181 -15.11 -15.05 17.63
N GLN A 182 -15.74 -15.96 18.38
CA GLN A 182 -17.12 -15.75 18.83
C GLN A 182 -17.25 -14.51 19.71
N ALA A 183 -16.25 -14.25 20.57
CA ALA A 183 -16.21 -13.06 21.41
C ALA A 183 -16.14 -11.78 20.55
N ALA A 184 -15.23 -11.74 19.57
CA ALA A 184 -15.08 -10.61 18.67
C ALA A 184 -16.34 -10.36 17.82
N ALA A 185 -17.00 -11.42 17.32
CA ALA A 185 -18.26 -11.29 16.59
C ALA A 185 -19.37 -10.70 17.47
N ASN A 186 -19.46 -11.12 18.74
CA ASN A 186 -20.42 -10.58 19.70
C ASN A 186 -20.11 -9.10 20.02
N GLU A 187 -18.85 -8.75 20.21
CA GLU A 187 -18.41 -7.36 20.43
C GLU A 187 -18.74 -6.46 19.24
N LEU A 188 -18.53 -6.92 18.01
CA LEU A 188 -18.87 -6.16 16.80
C LEU A 188 -20.38 -5.97 16.66
N LYS A 189 -21.17 -7.00 17.01
CA LYS A 189 -22.63 -6.93 16.93
C LYS A 189 -23.22 -5.98 17.98
N ASN A 190 -22.66 -6.02 19.20
CA ASN A 190 -23.12 -5.29 20.39
C ASN A 190 -21.92 -4.62 21.10
N PRO A 191 -21.43 -3.48 20.59
CA PRO A 191 -20.25 -2.83 21.13
C PRO A 191 -20.46 -2.36 22.58
N GLN A 192 -19.50 -2.72 23.45
CA GLN A 192 -19.38 -2.23 24.82
C GLN A 192 -17.98 -1.63 25.02
N PRO A 193 -17.84 -0.37 25.49
CA PRO A 193 -18.92 0.62 25.63
C PRO A 193 -19.51 1.02 24.25
N PRO A 194 -20.80 1.44 24.17
CA PRO A 194 -21.43 1.82 22.90
C PRO A 194 -20.78 3.01 22.17
N SER A 195 -19.98 3.81 22.88
CA SER A 195 -19.20 4.91 22.29
C SER A 195 -17.99 4.42 21.50
N GLN A 196 -17.54 3.19 21.71
CA GLN A 196 -16.43 2.59 20.98
C GLN A 196 -17.02 1.57 20.02
N ASN A 197 -17.20 1.96 18.76
CA ASN A 197 -17.72 1.05 17.71
C ASN A 197 -16.61 0.42 16.87
N VAL A 198 -15.42 1.00 16.92
CA VAL A 198 -14.24 0.54 16.20
C VAL A 198 -13.51 -0.53 17.04
N ARG A 199 -13.18 -1.66 16.43
CA ARG A 199 -12.47 -2.78 17.04
C ARG A 199 -11.18 -3.05 16.28
N PHE A 200 -10.11 -3.25 17.03
CA PHE A 200 -8.78 -3.45 16.49
C PHE A 200 -8.49 -4.92 16.25
N PHE A 201 -8.02 -5.22 15.05
CA PHE A 201 -7.56 -6.55 14.65
C PHE A 201 -6.12 -6.47 14.17
N ARG A 202 -5.27 -7.36 14.63
CA ARG A 202 -3.83 -7.31 14.38
C ARG A 202 -3.18 -8.67 14.20
N ASN A 203 -2.02 -8.70 13.56
CA ASN A 203 -1.30 -9.93 13.22
C ASN A 203 0.18 -9.93 13.68
N ASP A 204 0.56 -8.99 14.54
CA ASP A 204 1.93 -8.75 15.02
C ASP A 204 2.19 -9.20 16.47
N LEU A 205 1.17 -9.65 17.20
CA LEU A 205 1.34 -10.06 18.59
C LEU A 205 2.01 -11.45 18.71
N PRO A 206 2.99 -11.64 19.62
CA PRO A 206 3.70 -12.92 19.79
C PRO A 206 2.79 -14.11 20.09
N LYS A 207 1.64 -13.88 20.76
CA LYS A 207 0.66 -14.94 21.05
C LYS A 207 0.05 -15.55 19.78
N TYR A 208 -0.02 -14.80 18.68
CA TYR A 208 -0.59 -15.28 17.41
C TYR A 208 0.41 -16.04 16.55
N THR A 209 1.70 -15.69 16.65
CA THR A 209 2.76 -16.31 15.85
C THR A 209 3.24 -17.64 16.43
N SER A 210 3.16 -17.82 17.75
CA SER A 210 3.71 -18.98 18.47
C SER A 210 2.74 -20.16 18.62
N SER A 211 1.43 -19.93 18.51
CA SER A 211 0.40 -20.91 18.94
C SER A 211 -0.62 -21.29 17.87
N SER A 212 -0.48 -20.80 16.64
CA SER A 212 -1.53 -20.97 15.63
C SER A 212 -1.06 -21.50 14.28
N ASN A 213 -1.91 -22.34 13.70
CA ASN A 213 -1.85 -22.78 12.30
C ASN A 213 -1.92 -21.61 11.29
N TYR A 214 -2.25 -20.39 11.75
CA TYR A 214 -2.39 -19.20 10.90
C TYR A 214 -1.72 -17.97 11.54
N PRO A 215 -0.37 -17.92 11.60
CA PRO A 215 0.38 -16.92 12.36
C PRO A 215 0.28 -15.51 11.79
N SER A 216 -0.10 -15.36 10.51
CA SER A 216 -0.17 -14.07 9.80
C SER A 216 -1.57 -13.48 9.70
N CYS A 217 -2.61 -14.15 10.21
CA CYS A 217 -3.99 -13.64 10.14
C CYS A 217 -4.25 -12.57 11.19
N TYR A 218 -5.03 -11.56 10.79
CA TYR A 218 -5.54 -10.55 11.71
C TYR A 218 -6.54 -11.17 12.68
N ARG A 219 -6.41 -10.83 13.96
CA ARG A 219 -7.26 -11.29 15.07
C ARG A 219 -7.54 -10.13 16.01
N ARG A 220 -8.66 -10.20 16.71
CA ARG A 220 -9.01 -9.20 17.73
C ARG A 220 -7.90 -9.17 18.77
N ASP A 221 -7.37 -8.00 19.11
CA ASP A 221 -6.22 -7.90 20.05
C ASP A 221 -6.48 -8.52 21.44
N THR A 222 -7.75 -8.58 21.86
CA THR A 222 -8.23 -9.21 23.10
C THR A 222 -8.47 -10.71 22.99
N ASP A 223 -8.44 -11.31 21.79
CA ASP A 223 -8.39 -12.77 21.62
C ASP A 223 -7.02 -13.30 22.06
#